data_AF-A0AAU0EZI1-F1
#
_entry.id   AF-A0AAU0EZI1-F1
#
_cell.length_a   1.000
_cell.length_b   1.000
_cell.length_c   1.000
_cell.angle_alpha   90.00
_cell.angle_beta   90.00
_cell.angle_gamma   90.00
#
_symmetry.space_group_name_H-M   'P 1'
#
loop_
_entity.id
_entity.type
_entity.pdbx_description
1 polymer ?
#
loop_
_entity_poly.entity_id
_entity_poly.type
_entity_poly.pdbx_seq_one_letter_code
_entity_poly.pdbx_strand_id
1 'polypeptide(L)'
;MVKRIHIAYIFILFGFFWSNAQERYAALIHKGNQQYEKGNFERSASHFMDAATKNPKDFVAHYNLGNALYKQKKYEEAASEYEKAAQLASTKEHKAAALYNQGNAYMQTENANKAAQLYKQALKQDPYNETIRKNYEIAKLKEKENQQQNQDDNKGGKGGANQDQQKEQSNPKQGNGGQQKHNEGKGNEQKQNSPAPQQKGMPKDEQEALLNRIEGKEQETARKILNKNSYSMPRSNEKDW
;
A
#
# COMPACT_ATOMS: atom_id res chain seq x y z
N MET A 1 -50.88 46.21 -31.19
CA MET A 1 -49.51 46.59 -30.78
C MET A 1 -49.02 45.88 -29.51
N VAL A 2 -49.84 45.07 -28.81
CA VAL A 2 -49.49 44.45 -27.51
C VAL A 2 -48.79 43.08 -27.62
N LYS A 3 -48.96 42.35 -28.74
CA LYS A 3 -48.38 41.00 -28.93
C LYS A 3 -46.85 40.97 -29.13
N ARG A 4 -46.21 42.10 -29.45
CA ARG A 4 -44.75 42.19 -29.61
C ARG A 4 -44.00 42.37 -28.28
N ILE A 5 -44.68 42.80 -27.23
CA ILE A 5 -44.07 43.07 -25.91
C ILE A 5 -43.85 41.75 -25.13
N HIS A 6 -44.71 40.73 -25.33
CA HIS A 6 -44.63 39.48 -24.56
C HIS A 6 -43.51 38.55 -25.03
N ILE A 7 -43.07 38.66 -26.30
CA ILE A 7 -41.95 37.89 -26.84
C ILE A 7 -40.62 38.35 -26.23
N ALA A 8 -40.51 39.63 -25.83
CA ALA A 8 -39.32 40.14 -25.15
C ALA A 8 -39.18 39.62 -23.71
N TYR A 9 -40.29 39.33 -23.01
CA TYR A 9 -40.25 38.82 -21.63
C TYR A 9 -39.94 37.32 -21.54
N ILE A 10 -40.26 36.55 -22.57
CA ILE A 10 -39.94 35.10 -22.61
C ILE A 10 -38.42 34.86 -22.81
N PHE A 11 -37.70 35.81 -23.40
CA PHE A 11 -36.24 35.74 -23.52
C PHE A 11 -35.48 36.18 -22.26
N ILE A 12 -36.10 36.95 -21.36
CA ILE A 12 -35.46 37.43 -20.12
C ILE A 12 -35.58 36.40 -18.98
N LEU A 13 -36.51 35.44 -19.07
CA LEU A 13 -36.66 34.36 -18.07
C LEU A 13 -35.77 33.12 -18.33
N PHE A 14 -34.99 33.10 -19.42
CA PHE A 14 -34.06 32.01 -19.74
C PHE A 14 -32.57 32.36 -19.47
N GLY A 15 -32.30 33.48 -18.80
CA GLY A 15 -30.94 33.95 -18.51
C GLY A 15 -30.41 33.62 -17.11
N PHE A 16 -31.18 32.94 -16.27
CA PHE A 16 -30.89 32.84 -14.82
C PHE A 16 -30.45 31.47 -14.30
N PHE A 17 -30.10 30.53 -15.16
CA PHE A 17 -29.54 29.25 -14.72
C PHE A 17 -28.47 28.78 -15.69
N TRP A 18 -27.22 29.11 -15.40
CA TRP A 18 -26.06 28.20 -15.49
C TRP A 18 -24.78 28.97 -15.18
N SER A 19 -24.62 29.33 -13.91
CA SER A 19 -23.29 29.52 -13.35
C SER A 19 -22.99 28.39 -12.38
N ASN A 20 -23.18 27.14 -12.83
CA ASN A 20 -22.32 26.07 -12.32
C ASN A 20 -20.95 26.39 -12.90
N ALA A 21 -20.18 27.23 -12.22
CA ALA A 21 -18.80 27.47 -12.57
C ALA A 21 -18.11 26.10 -12.47
N GLN A 22 -17.98 25.43 -13.61
CA GLN A 22 -17.42 24.10 -13.66
C GLN A 22 -15.98 24.23 -13.19
N GLU A 23 -15.71 23.88 -11.92
CA GLU A 23 -14.38 24.05 -11.36
C GLU A 23 -13.38 23.30 -12.23
N ARG A 24 -12.32 24.01 -12.65
CA ARG A 24 -11.29 23.42 -13.50
C ARG A 24 -10.54 22.38 -12.68
N TYR A 25 -10.14 21.27 -13.32
CA TYR A 25 -9.36 20.20 -12.70
C TYR A 25 -8.18 20.73 -11.85
N ALA A 26 -7.41 21.67 -12.39
CA ALA A 26 -6.26 22.25 -11.68
C ALA A 26 -6.66 22.98 -10.38
N ALA A 27 -7.82 23.64 -10.36
CA ALA A 27 -8.33 24.31 -9.17
C ALA A 27 -8.73 23.30 -8.08
N LEU A 28 -9.32 22.17 -8.48
CA LEU A 28 -9.67 21.09 -7.55
C LEU A 28 -8.43 20.44 -6.94
N ILE A 29 -7.41 20.13 -7.74
CA ILE A 29 -6.13 19.62 -7.23
C ILE A 29 -5.52 20.62 -6.25
N HIS A 30 -5.48 21.91 -6.60
CA HIS A 30 -4.93 22.94 -5.74
C HIS A 30 -5.67 23.06 -4.41
N LYS A 31 -7.01 23.16 -4.43
CA LYS A 31 -7.83 23.22 -3.21
C LYS A 31 -7.68 21.95 -2.38
N GLY A 32 -7.67 20.77 -3.02
CA GLY A 32 -7.45 19.49 -2.35
C GLY A 32 -6.11 19.46 -1.60
N ASN A 33 -5.03 19.91 -2.25
CA ASN A 33 -3.70 20.02 -1.63
C ASN A 33 -3.71 21.01 -0.46
N GLN A 34 -4.31 22.19 -0.62
CA GLN A 34 -4.42 23.19 0.47
C GLN A 34 -5.18 22.65 1.69
N GLN A 35 -6.27 21.91 1.47
CA GLN A 35 -7.01 21.29 2.58
C GLN A 35 -6.20 20.16 3.22
N TYR A 36 -5.44 19.38 2.42
CA TYR A 36 -4.55 18.34 2.92
C TYR A 36 -3.47 18.92 3.85
N GLU A 37 -2.80 20.00 3.43
CA GLU A 37 -1.78 20.70 4.22
C GLU A 37 -2.34 21.26 5.53
N LYS A 38 -3.60 21.69 5.53
CA LYS A 38 -4.32 22.15 6.74
C LYS A 38 -4.78 21.00 7.64
N GLY A 39 -4.57 19.73 7.25
CA GLY A 39 -5.06 18.56 7.98
C GLY A 39 -6.56 18.27 7.79
N ASN A 40 -7.25 19.02 6.92
CA ASN A 40 -8.67 18.85 6.63
C ASN A 40 -8.88 17.73 5.60
N PHE A 41 -8.55 16.49 5.97
CA PHE A 41 -8.48 15.37 5.03
C PHE A 41 -9.83 15.02 4.39
N GLU A 42 -10.95 15.19 5.10
CA GLU A 42 -12.31 15.00 4.56
C GLU A 42 -12.56 15.93 3.36
N ARG A 43 -12.30 17.23 3.52
CA ARG A 43 -12.47 18.23 2.44
C ARG A 43 -11.47 18.02 1.32
N SER A 44 -10.25 17.63 1.67
CA SER A 44 -9.20 17.28 0.71
C SER A 44 -9.65 16.13 -0.20
N ALA A 45 -10.15 15.05 0.39
CA ALA A 45 -10.69 13.90 -0.36
C ALA A 45 -11.87 14.30 -1.25
N SER A 46 -12.78 15.16 -0.77
CA SER A 46 -13.89 15.65 -1.60
C SER A 46 -13.37 16.34 -2.88
N HIS A 47 -12.40 17.25 -2.76
CA HIS A 47 -11.84 17.94 -3.92
C HIS A 47 -11.08 17.00 -4.87
N PHE A 48 -10.33 16.03 -4.35
CA PHE A 48 -9.64 15.05 -5.18
C PHE A 48 -10.61 14.08 -5.86
N MET A 49 -11.72 13.72 -5.20
CA MET A 49 -12.79 12.92 -5.80
C MET A 49 -13.47 13.65 -6.97
N ASP A 50 -13.74 14.95 -6.81
CA ASP A 50 -14.24 15.78 -7.91
C ASP A 50 -13.22 15.86 -9.06
N ALA A 51 -11.93 15.97 -8.74
CA ALA A 51 -10.85 15.98 -9.74
C ALA A 51 -10.78 14.65 -10.50
N ALA A 52 -10.87 13.51 -9.79
CA ALA A 52 -10.89 12.18 -10.37
C ALA A 52 -12.15 11.94 -11.23
N THR A 53 -13.29 12.52 -10.86
CA THR A 53 -14.50 12.45 -11.68
C THR A 53 -14.36 13.26 -12.97
N LYS A 54 -13.73 14.44 -12.91
CA LYS A 54 -13.46 15.25 -14.11
C LYS A 54 -12.40 14.66 -15.03
N ASN A 55 -11.38 14.02 -14.46
CA ASN A 55 -10.33 13.35 -15.24
C ASN A 55 -10.05 11.95 -14.66
N PRO A 56 -10.85 10.93 -15.05
CA PRO A 56 -10.76 9.58 -14.49
C PRO A 56 -9.50 8.80 -14.87
N LYS A 57 -8.66 9.34 -15.77
CA LYS A 57 -7.41 8.71 -16.21
C LYS A 57 -6.18 9.45 -15.70
N ASP A 58 -6.36 10.32 -14.71
CA ASP A 58 -5.27 11.09 -14.14
C ASP A 58 -4.65 10.41 -12.92
N PHE A 59 -3.33 10.18 -12.99
CA PHE A 59 -2.56 9.62 -11.89
C PHE A 59 -2.66 10.45 -10.61
N VAL A 60 -2.53 11.78 -10.72
CA VAL A 60 -2.40 12.68 -9.57
C VAL A 60 -3.69 12.72 -8.76
N ALA A 61 -4.85 12.76 -9.40
CA ALA A 61 -6.14 12.78 -8.75
C ALA A 61 -6.35 11.52 -7.89
N HIS A 62 -6.14 10.34 -8.47
CA HIS A 62 -6.28 9.06 -7.75
C HIS A 62 -5.23 8.90 -6.64
N TYR A 63 -3.97 9.24 -6.91
CA TYR A 63 -2.91 9.15 -5.90
C TYR A 63 -3.18 10.06 -4.69
N ASN A 64 -3.64 11.29 -4.94
CA ASN A 64 -3.92 12.26 -3.87
C ASN A 64 -5.20 11.93 -3.11
N LEU A 65 -6.23 11.42 -3.80
CA LEU A 65 -7.41 10.89 -3.14
C LEU A 65 -7.03 9.75 -2.18
N GLY A 66 -6.19 8.81 -2.65
CA GLY A 66 -5.63 7.75 -1.81
C GLY A 66 -4.92 8.28 -0.56
N ASN A 67 -4.07 9.31 -0.71
CA ASN A 67 -3.39 9.95 0.43
C ASN A 67 -4.37 10.56 1.44
N ALA A 68 -5.38 11.29 0.96
CA ALA A 68 -6.38 11.90 1.83
C ALA A 68 -7.23 10.85 2.57
N LEU A 69 -7.58 9.75 1.90
CA LEU A 69 -8.31 8.63 2.50
C LEU A 69 -7.46 7.88 3.52
N TYR A 70 -6.18 7.64 3.23
CA TYR A 70 -5.24 7.02 4.16
C TYR A 70 -5.13 7.81 5.46
N LYS A 71 -5.04 9.15 5.37
CA LYS A 71 -5.03 10.03 6.56
C LYS A 71 -6.35 10.05 7.33
N GLN A 72 -7.46 9.72 6.68
CA GLN A 72 -8.76 9.47 7.34
C GLN A 72 -8.87 8.06 7.93
N LYS A 73 -7.83 7.22 7.81
CA LYS A 73 -7.84 5.80 8.19
C LYS A 73 -8.83 4.95 7.40
N LYS A 74 -9.26 5.42 6.23
CA LYS A 74 -10.09 4.69 5.25
C LYS A 74 -9.15 3.88 4.34
N TYR A 75 -8.53 2.85 4.92
CA TYR A 75 -7.37 2.20 4.32
C TYR A 75 -7.73 1.34 3.11
N GLU A 76 -8.87 0.67 3.13
CA GLU A 76 -9.37 -0.13 2.01
C GLU A 76 -9.68 0.75 0.80
N GLU A 77 -10.37 1.87 1.00
CA GLU A 77 -10.64 2.84 -0.07
C GLU A 77 -9.35 3.48 -0.58
N ALA A 78 -8.43 3.83 0.32
CA ALA A 78 -7.11 4.33 -0.07
C ALA A 78 -6.35 3.32 -0.95
N ALA A 79 -6.36 2.03 -0.57
CA ALA A 79 -5.72 0.97 -1.35
C ALA A 79 -6.33 0.85 -2.76
N SER A 80 -7.64 1.01 -2.90
CA SER A 80 -8.31 1.00 -4.22
C SER A 80 -7.89 2.19 -5.08
N GLU A 81 -7.79 3.38 -4.50
CA GLU A 81 -7.35 4.58 -5.24
C GLU A 81 -5.87 4.52 -5.61
N TYR A 82 -5.01 3.98 -4.75
CA TYR A 82 -3.61 3.71 -5.10
C TYR A 82 -3.46 2.65 -6.19
N GLU A 83 -4.33 1.65 -6.23
CA GLU A 83 -4.34 0.67 -7.33
C GLU A 83 -4.63 1.35 -8.67
N LYS A 84 -5.68 2.19 -8.72
CA LYS A 84 -6.00 2.98 -9.92
C LYS A 84 -4.82 3.88 -10.31
N ALA A 85 -4.20 4.56 -9.35
CA ALA A 85 -3.01 5.36 -9.59
C ALA A 85 -1.86 4.51 -10.16
N ALA A 86 -1.59 3.33 -9.62
CA ALA A 86 -0.54 2.44 -10.13
C ALA A 86 -0.79 1.96 -11.56
N GLN A 87 -2.06 1.79 -11.96
CA GLN A 87 -2.46 1.45 -13.34
C GLN A 87 -2.29 2.64 -14.30
N LEU A 88 -2.53 3.87 -13.82
CA LEU A 88 -2.43 5.11 -14.61
C LEU A 88 -1.01 5.71 -14.63
N ALA A 89 -0.08 5.17 -13.84
CA ALA A 89 1.27 5.68 -13.72
C ALA A 89 2.04 5.63 -15.05
N SER A 90 2.51 6.80 -15.52
CA SER A 90 3.31 6.91 -16.75
C SER A 90 4.82 6.84 -16.52
N THR A 91 5.29 6.85 -15.27
CA THR A 91 6.72 6.74 -14.93
C THR A 91 6.96 5.66 -13.89
N LYS A 92 8.21 5.18 -13.80
CA LYS A 92 8.60 4.18 -12.79
C LYS A 92 8.43 4.73 -11.38
N GLU A 93 8.75 6.00 -11.17
CA GLU A 93 8.65 6.68 -9.88
C GLU A 93 7.20 6.76 -9.41
N HIS A 94 6.28 7.18 -10.30
CA HIS A 94 4.84 7.19 -10.00
C HIS A 94 4.32 5.80 -9.67
N LYS A 95 4.73 4.79 -10.45
CA LYS A 95 4.30 3.41 -10.23
C LYS A 95 4.85 2.85 -8.91
N ALA A 96 6.12 3.13 -8.60
CA ALA A 96 6.75 2.75 -7.33
C ALA A 96 5.99 3.35 -6.15
N ALA A 97 5.72 4.66 -6.18
CA ALA A 97 5.05 5.40 -5.12
C ALA A 97 3.61 4.89 -4.87
N ALA A 98 2.83 4.67 -5.93
CA ALA A 98 1.48 4.16 -5.81
C ALA A 98 1.45 2.72 -5.25
N LEU A 99 2.29 1.82 -5.75
CA LEU A 99 2.40 0.45 -5.24
C LEU A 99 2.86 0.41 -3.79
N TYR A 100 3.82 1.26 -3.43
CA TYR A 100 4.30 1.38 -2.06
C TYR A 100 3.19 1.87 -1.11
N ASN A 101 2.46 2.93 -1.46
CA ASN A 101 1.39 3.43 -0.59
C ASN A 101 0.17 2.51 -0.55
N GLN A 102 -0.12 1.77 -1.62
CA GLN A 102 -1.06 0.67 -1.57
C GLN A 102 -0.60 -0.40 -0.55
N GLY A 103 0.69 -0.75 -0.54
CA GLY A 103 1.29 -1.65 0.45
C GLY A 103 1.14 -1.12 1.88
N ASN A 104 1.36 0.17 2.10
CA ASN A 104 1.16 0.82 3.40
C ASN A 104 -0.29 0.70 3.87
N ALA A 105 -1.26 0.92 2.99
CA ALA A 105 -2.67 0.74 3.32
C ALA A 105 -2.98 -0.70 3.77
N TYR A 106 -2.42 -1.71 3.09
CA TYR A 106 -2.56 -3.11 3.51
C TYR A 106 -1.82 -3.45 4.82
N MET A 107 -0.74 -2.74 5.16
CA MET A 107 -0.09 -2.92 6.48
C MET A 107 -1.00 -2.46 7.62
N GLN A 108 -1.79 -1.40 7.41
CA GLN A 108 -2.73 -0.88 8.39
C GLN A 108 -3.94 -1.80 8.60
N THR A 109 -4.33 -2.55 7.57
CA THR A 109 -5.42 -3.55 7.63
C THR A 109 -4.93 -4.95 7.96
N GLU A 110 -3.70 -5.05 8.51
CA GLU A 110 -3.04 -6.30 8.93
C GLU A 110 -2.81 -7.35 7.83
N ASN A 111 -2.99 -6.96 6.57
CA ASN A 111 -2.72 -7.82 5.42
C ASN A 111 -1.26 -7.74 4.99
N ALA A 112 -0.36 -8.19 5.88
CA ALA A 112 1.09 -8.16 5.67
C ALA A 112 1.53 -8.93 4.41
N ASN A 113 0.83 -10.02 4.07
CA ASN A 113 1.08 -10.81 2.86
C ASN A 113 0.91 -9.96 1.59
N LYS A 114 -0.21 -9.24 1.49
CA LYS A 114 -0.50 -8.38 0.34
C LYS A 114 0.45 -7.18 0.30
N ALA A 115 0.74 -6.58 1.45
CA ALA A 115 1.70 -5.49 1.57
C ALA A 115 3.09 -5.90 1.05
N ALA A 116 3.61 -7.06 1.48
CA ALA A 116 4.90 -7.57 1.02
C ALA A 116 4.94 -7.77 -0.51
N GLN A 117 3.87 -8.27 -1.11
CA GLN A 117 3.79 -8.41 -2.57
C GLN A 117 3.85 -7.05 -3.28
N LEU A 118 3.17 -6.05 -2.75
CA LEU A 118 3.13 -4.70 -3.32
C LEU A 118 4.47 -3.98 -3.17
N TYR A 119 5.11 -4.05 -2.00
CA TYR A 119 6.46 -3.51 -1.81
C TYR A 119 7.49 -4.19 -2.71
N LYS A 120 7.40 -5.51 -2.90
CA LYS A 120 8.24 -6.22 -3.87
C LYS A 120 8.02 -5.71 -5.29
N GLN A 121 6.79 -5.40 -5.69
CA GLN A 121 6.50 -4.80 -6.99
C GLN A 121 7.03 -3.36 -7.09
N ALA A 122 6.93 -2.57 -6.03
CA ALA A 122 7.47 -1.22 -5.96
C ALA A 122 9.02 -1.22 -6.09
N LEU A 123 9.71 -2.14 -5.42
CA LEU A 123 11.16 -2.35 -5.55
C LEU A 123 11.60 -2.77 -6.96
N LYS A 124 10.72 -3.41 -7.76
CA LYS A 124 11.04 -3.66 -9.18
C LYS A 124 11.08 -2.38 -10.00
N GLN A 125 10.36 -1.33 -9.58
CA GLN A 125 10.37 -0.03 -10.23
C GLN A 125 11.51 0.85 -9.72
N ASP A 126 11.80 0.79 -8.41
CA ASP A 126 12.87 1.53 -7.73
C ASP A 126 13.70 0.59 -6.81
N PRO A 127 14.71 -0.13 -7.35
CA PRO A 127 15.45 -1.17 -6.61
C PRO A 127 16.32 -0.68 -5.46
N TYR A 128 16.69 0.60 -5.48
CA TYR A 128 17.60 1.22 -4.51
C TYR A 128 16.86 2.01 -3.43
N ASN A 129 15.52 1.92 -3.40
CA ASN A 129 14.71 2.58 -2.38
C ASN A 129 14.80 1.85 -1.04
N GLU A 130 15.66 2.35 -0.16
CA GLU A 130 15.85 1.79 1.18
C GLU A 130 14.58 1.84 2.03
N THR A 131 13.69 2.81 1.82
CA THR A 131 12.43 2.91 2.56
C THR A 131 11.50 1.76 2.17
N ILE A 132 11.28 1.54 0.87
CA ILE A 132 10.43 0.45 0.37
C ILE A 132 11.03 -0.90 0.79
N ARG A 133 12.37 -1.04 0.76
CA ARG A 133 13.06 -2.26 1.19
C ARG A 133 12.79 -2.57 2.66
N LYS A 134 12.92 -1.59 3.55
CA LYS A 134 12.64 -1.77 4.99
C LYS A 134 11.17 -2.15 5.24
N ASN A 135 10.23 -1.47 4.59
CA ASN A 135 8.81 -1.82 4.74
C ASN A 135 8.49 -3.22 4.18
N TYR A 136 9.15 -3.65 3.10
CA TYR A 136 9.07 -5.02 2.61
C TYR A 136 9.55 -6.03 3.65
N GLU A 137 10.71 -5.78 4.29
CA GLU A 137 11.24 -6.65 5.34
C GLU A 137 10.30 -6.74 6.54
N ILE A 138 9.77 -5.61 7.01
CA ILE A 138 8.79 -5.55 8.10
C ILE A 138 7.53 -6.36 7.73
N ALA A 139 6.99 -6.16 6.52
CA ALA A 139 5.83 -6.91 6.06
C ALA A 139 6.10 -8.43 6.00
N LYS A 140 7.29 -8.86 5.56
CA LYS A 140 7.69 -10.28 5.55
C LYS A 140 7.85 -10.86 6.95
N LEU A 141 8.28 -10.07 7.93
CA LEU A 141 8.35 -10.51 9.33
C LEU A 141 6.95 -10.68 9.92
N LYS A 142 6.04 -9.71 9.71
CA LYS A 142 4.65 -9.79 10.17
C LYS A 142 3.89 -10.95 9.52
N GLU A 143 4.13 -11.24 8.24
CA GLU A 143 3.62 -12.44 7.57
C GLU A 143 4.04 -13.74 8.28
N LYS A 144 5.32 -13.86 8.69
CA LYS A 144 5.81 -15.05 9.39
C LYS A 144 5.21 -15.17 10.79
N GLU A 145 5.07 -14.06 11.52
CA GLU A 145 4.44 -14.05 12.84
C GLU A 145 2.99 -14.55 12.76
N ASN A 146 2.21 -14.03 11.80
CA ASN A 146 0.83 -14.45 11.58
C ASN A 146 0.74 -15.96 11.23
N GLN A 147 1.71 -16.50 10.49
CA GLN A 147 1.76 -17.94 10.18
C GLN A 147 2.09 -18.80 11.41
N GLN A 148 2.96 -18.32 12.30
CA GLN A 148 3.35 -19.04 13.51
C GLN A 148 2.22 -19.09 14.54
N GLN A 149 1.55 -17.96 14.78
CA GLN A 149 0.37 -17.92 15.67
C GLN A 149 -0.72 -18.91 15.24
N ASN A 150 -1.03 -18.95 13.94
CA ASN A 150 -2.02 -19.88 13.40
C ASN A 150 -1.62 -21.37 13.54
N GLN A 151 -0.33 -21.70 13.65
CA GLN A 151 0.13 -23.07 13.87
C GLN A 151 0.08 -23.48 15.35
N ASP A 152 0.31 -22.53 16.26
CA ASP A 152 0.28 -22.79 17.70
C ASP A 152 -1.18 -22.93 18.20
N ASP A 153 -2.11 -22.13 17.69
CA ASP A 153 -3.55 -22.26 17.97
C ASP A 153 -4.10 -23.63 17.50
N ASN A 154 -3.59 -24.15 16.39
CA ASN A 154 -4.02 -25.44 15.83
C ASN A 154 -3.41 -26.65 16.58
N LYS A 155 -2.37 -26.44 17.39
CA LYS A 155 -1.80 -27.48 18.29
C LYS A 155 -2.43 -27.49 19.68
N GLY A 156 -3.08 -26.39 20.11
CA GLY A 156 -3.80 -26.31 21.38
C GLY A 156 -5.12 -27.09 21.42
N GLY A 157 -5.67 -27.51 20.27
CA GLY A 157 -6.96 -28.21 20.16
C GLY A 157 -6.92 -29.75 20.22
N LYS A 158 -5.74 -30.38 20.29
CA LYS A 158 -5.58 -31.85 20.39
C LYS A 158 -4.88 -32.25 21.69
N GLY A 159 -5.49 -31.94 22.82
CA GLY A 159 -4.99 -32.32 24.14
C GLY A 159 -6.12 -32.64 25.10
N GLY A 160 -6.93 -33.66 24.80
CA GLY A 160 -8.07 -34.00 25.64
C GLY A 160 -8.82 -35.27 25.23
N ALA A 161 -8.12 -36.40 25.14
CA ALA A 161 -8.75 -37.71 25.29
C ALA A 161 -7.73 -38.69 25.86
N ASN A 162 -7.75 -38.81 27.18
CA ASN A 162 -7.17 -39.94 27.91
C ASN A 162 -7.81 -41.24 27.40
N GLN A 163 -6.99 -42.23 27.07
CA GLN A 163 -7.29 -43.59 27.50
C GLN A 163 -5.99 -44.35 27.70
N ASP A 164 -5.78 -44.69 28.97
CA ASP A 164 -4.79 -45.63 29.47
C ASP A 164 -4.80 -46.94 28.68
N GLN A 165 -3.61 -47.45 28.36
CA GLN A 165 -3.31 -48.86 28.56
C GLN A 165 -1.80 -49.10 28.71
N GLN A 166 -1.50 -49.76 29.82
CA GLN A 166 -0.19 -50.15 30.33
C GLN A 166 0.34 -51.44 29.67
N LYS A 167 1.67 -51.58 29.72
CA LYS A 167 2.50 -52.81 29.67
C LYS A 167 2.66 -53.45 28.27
N GLU A 168 3.84 -53.93 27.86
CA GLU A 168 4.79 -54.77 28.60
C GLU A 168 6.19 -54.82 27.92
N GLN A 169 7.20 -55.23 28.69
CA GLN A 169 8.61 -55.41 28.31
C GLN A 169 8.84 -56.51 27.26
N SER A 170 9.86 -56.36 26.40
CA SER A 170 11.07 -57.22 26.36
C SER A 170 11.86 -57.09 25.04
N ASN A 171 13.18 -57.19 25.16
CA ASN A 171 14.20 -57.37 24.09
C ASN A 171 15.09 -58.53 24.60
N PRO A 172 16.02 -59.18 23.86
CA PRO A 172 16.35 -59.16 22.42
C PRO A 172 16.55 -60.59 21.81
N LYS A 173 16.72 -60.71 20.47
CA LYS A 173 17.77 -61.54 19.80
C LYS A 173 17.63 -61.61 18.26
N GLN A 174 18.66 -61.10 17.59
CA GLN A 174 19.59 -61.80 16.67
C GLN A 174 19.05 -62.83 15.67
N GLY A 175 19.28 -62.57 14.37
CA GLY A 175 19.16 -63.54 13.28
C GLY A 175 19.67 -62.95 11.96
N ASN A 176 20.53 -63.70 11.27
CA ASN A 176 21.53 -63.28 10.29
C ASN A 176 21.13 -63.63 8.84
N GLY A 177 21.75 -62.95 7.86
CA GLY A 177 21.85 -63.36 6.45
C GLY A 177 20.88 -62.63 5.51
N GLY A 178 21.27 -62.09 4.35
CA GLY A 178 22.53 -62.06 3.64
C GLY A 178 22.31 -61.40 2.26
N GLN A 179 23.38 -61.31 1.49
CA GLN A 179 23.49 -60.93 0.07
C GLN A 179 23.67 -59.44 -0.28
N GLN A 180 24.94 -59.19 -0.59
CA GLN A 180 25.48 -58.12 -1.44
C GLN A 180 24.85 -58.15 -2.84
N LYS A 181 24.56 -56.96 -3.39
CA LYS A 181 24.90 -56.64 -4.78
C LYS A 181 25.40 -55.19 -4.87
N HIS A 182 26.56 -55.07 -5.49
CA HIS A 182 27.18 -53.83 -5.95
C HIS A 182 26.24 -53.04 -6.86
N ASN A 183 26.17 -51.72 -6.66
CA ASN A 183 26.43 -50.81 -7.77
C ASN A 183 26.95 -49.44 -7.30
N GLU A 184 27.87 -48.93 -8.10
CA GLU A 184 28.67 -47.71 -8.01
C GLU A 184 27.78 -46.47 -7.73
N GLY A 185 28.14 -45.54 -6.84
CA GLY A 185 29.32 -44.68 -6.96
C GLY A 185 28.89 -43.32 -7.53
N LYS A 186 28.62 -42.34 -6.64
CA LYS A 186 28.83 -40.89 -6.87
C LYS A 186 28.43 -40.05 -5.65
N GLY A 187 29.41 -39.29 -5.16
CA GLY A 187 29.20 -37.91 -4.70
C GLY A 187 28.50 -37.71 -3.37
N ASN A 188 29.29 -37.71 -2.30
CA ASN A 188 28.94 -37.24 -0.97
C ASN A 188 28.81 -35.70 -0.99
N GLU A 189 27.63 -35.15 -1.26
CA GLU A 189 27.35 -33.73 -0.97
C GLU A 189 26.98 -33.61 0.51
N GLN A 190 27.96 -33.17 1.30
CA GLN A 190 27.75 -32.67 2.65
C GLN A 190 26.65 -31.62 2.62
N LYS A 191 25.44 -31.98 3.08
CA LYS A 191 24.50 -31.00 3.60
C LYS A 191 25.15 -30.33 4.81
N GLN A 192 25.82 -29.22 4.56
CA GLN A 192 26.09 -28.22 5.60
C GLN A 192 24.74 -27.75 6.13
N ASN A 193 24.31 -28.39 7.23
CA ASN A 193 23.41 -27.80 8.20
C ASN A 193 24.15 -26.61 8.84
N SER A 194 24.19 -25.48 8.12
CA SER A 194 24.41 -24.20 8.76
C SER A 194 23.10 -23.86 9.48
N PRO A 195 23.08 -23.68 10.81
CA PRO A 195 21.92 -23.11 11.47
C PRO A 195 21.65 -21.77 10.78
N ALA A 196 20.46 -21.63 10.19
CA ALA A 196 20.01 -20.32 9.73
C ALA A 196 20.17 -19.36 10.91
N PRO A 197 20.85 -18.21 10.76
CA PRO A 197 20.94 -17.25 11.84
C PRO A 197 19.52 -16.94 12.29
N GLN A 198 19.20 -17.26 13.54
CA GLN A 198 17.98 -16.79 14.17
C GLN A 198 18.10 -15.26 14.21
N GLN A 199 17.58 -14.61 13.18
CA GLN A 199 17.31 -13.19 13.19
C GLN A 199 16.31 -12.98 14.32
N LYS A 200 16.82 -12.65 15.52
CA LYS A 200 16.01 -11.99 16.54
C LYS A 200 15.36 -10.80 15.85
N GLY A 201 14.06 -10.92 15.58
CA GLY A 201 13.30 -9.86 14.95
C GLY A 201 13.49 -8.58 15.74
N MET A 202 13.59 -7.46 15.01
CA MET A 202 13.57 -6.11 15.59
C MET A 202 12.44 -6.03 16.62
N PRO A 203 12.66 -5.55 17.85
CA PRO A 203 11.61 -5.37 18.86
C PRO A 203 10.39 -4.64 18.26
N LYS A 204 9.16 -5.05 18.61
CA LYS A 204 7.93 -4.49 18.04
C LYS A 204 7.87 -2.97 18.14
N ASP A 205 8.29 -2.41 19.27
CA ASP A 205 8.35 -0.97 19.51
C ASP A 205 9.34 -0.26 18.56
N GLU A 206 10.44 -0.92 18.22
CA GLU A 206 11.43 -0.41 17.28
C GLU A 206 10.93 -0.51 15.83
N GLN A 207 10.14 -1.54 15.51
CA GLN A 207 9.45 -1.64 14.22
C GLN A 207 8.41 -0.52 14.06
N GLU A 208 7.58 -0.28 15.08
CA GLU A 208 6.57 0.79 15.06
C GLU A 208 7.21 2.19 15.01
N ALA A 209 8.28 2.42 15.78
CA ALA A 209 9.04 3.65 15.73
C ALA A 209 9.68 3.87 14.35
N LEU A 210 10.15 2.80 13.70
CA LEU A 210 10.69 2.87 12.35
C LEU A 210 9.60 3.18 11.32
N LEU A 211 8.43 2.54 11.40
CA LEU A 211 7.27 2.84 10.55
C LEU A 211 6.86 4.31 10.67
N ASN A 212 6.76 4.82 11.89
CA ASN A 212 6.42 6.23 12.15
C ASN A 212 7.48 7.19 11.59
N ARG A 213 8.78 6.86 11.76
CA ARG A 213 9.89 7.66 11.19
C ARG A 213 9.90 7.64 9.66
N ILE A 214 9.51 6.51 9.07
CA ILE A 214 9.39 6.34 7.62
C ILE A 214 8.21 7.16 7.07
N GLU A 215 7.05 7.13 7.74
CA GLU A 215 5.87 7.92 7.35
C GLU A 215 6.17 9.42 7.26
N GLY A 216 7.04 9.94 8.15
CA GLY A 216 7.51 11.33 8.09
C GLY A 216 8.32 11.67 6.84
N LYS A 217 9.19 10.76 6.36
CA LYS A 217 9.96 10.94 5.11
C LYS A 217 9.07 10.85 3.86
N GLU A 218 8.00 10.07 3.93
CA GLU A 218 7.02 9.96 2.84
C GLU A 218 6.24 11.25 2.60
N GLN A 219 5.98 12.05 3.62
CA GLN A 219 5.41 13.40 3.42
C GLN A 219 6.30 14.26 2.53
N GLU A 220 7.62 14.13 2.65
CA GLU A 220 8.58 14.87 1.85
C GLU A 220 8.63 14.37 0.40
N THR A 221 8.60 13.06 0.19
CA THR A 221 8.53 12.45 -1.15
C THR A 221 7.22 12.80 -1.85
N ALA A 222 6.09 12.68 -1.15
CA ALA A 222 4.78 13.09 -1.66
C ALA A 222 4.80 14.58 -2.01
N ARG A 223 5.32 15.45 -1.12
CA ARG A 223 5.49 16.89 -1.42
C ARG A 223 6.33 17.13 -2.67
N LYS A 224 7.43 16.41 -2.88
CA LYS A 224 8.28 16.55 -4.08
C LYS A 224 7.56 16.11 -5.36
N ILE A 225 6.86 14.98 -5.34
CA ILE A 225 6.07 14.48 -6.48
C ILE A 225 4.92 15.45 -6.79
N LEU A 226 4.23 15.92 -5.76
CA LEU A 226 3.14 16.89 -5.85
C LEU A 226 3.64 18.23 -6.43
N ASN A 227 4.78 18.73 -5.96
CA ASN A 227 5.28 20.04 -6.36
C ASN A 227 5.87 20.02 -7.78
N LYS A 228 6.50 18.91 -8.20
CA LYS A 228 7.12 18.80 -9.54
C LYS A 228 6.10 18.89 -10.69
N ASN A 229 4.86 18.46 -10.47
CA ASN A 229 3.76 18.58 -11.46
C ASN A 229 2.83 19.78 -11.21
N SER A 230 3.02 20.53 -10.12
CA SER A 230 2.20 21.72 -9.79
C SER A 230 2.75 23.02 -10.38
N TYR A 231 3.98 23.04 -10.89
CA TYR A 231 4.58 24.23 -11.50
C TYR A 231 4.31 24.32 -13.01
N SER A 232 3.09 24.73 -13.34
CA SER A 232 2.90 25.71 -14.43
C SER A 232 2.00 26.84 -13.94
N MET A 233 2.46 27.56 -12.91
CA MET A 233 2.01 28.93 -12.71
C MET A 233 2.90 29.83 -13.57
N PRO A 234 2.36 30.70 -14.43
CA PRO A 234 3.16 31.69 -15.12
C PRO A 234 3.92 32.50 -14.07
N ARG A 235 5.22 32.74 -14.30
CA ARG A 235 5.98 33.68 -13.48
C ARG A 235 5.16 34.97 -13.41
N SER A 236 4.71 35.38 -12.23
CA SER A 236 4.32 36.76 -12.05
C SER A 236 5.57 37.57 -12.32
N ASN A 237 5.54 38.37 -13.38
CA ASN A 237 6.54 39.40 -13.60
C ASN A 237 6.23 40.54 -12.62
N GLU A 238 6.32 40.27 -11.33
CA GLU A 238 6.48 41.33 -10.35
C GLU A 238 7.98 41.60 -10.28
N LYS A 239 8.37 42.62 -11.04
CA LYS A 239 9.62 43.34 -10.79
C LYS A 239 9.51 43.93 -9.40
N ASP A 240 10.20 43.33 -8.44
CA ASP A 240 10.74 44.11 -7.35
C ASP A 240 12.04 44.73 -7.87
N TRP A 241 12.01 46.07 -7.96
CA TRP A 241 12.96 47.06 -8.51
C TRP A 241 13.21 47.09 -10.03
#